data_AF-A0A942UJG9-F1
#
_entry.id   AF-A0A942UJG9-F1
#
_cell.length_a   1.000
_cell.length_b   1.000
_cell.length_c   1.000
_cell.angle_alpha   90.00
_cell.angle_beta   90.00
_cell.angle_gamma   90.00
#
_symmetry.space_group_name_H-M   'P 1'
#
loop_
_entity.id
_entity.type
_entity.pdbx_description
1 polymer ?
#
loop_
_entity_poly.entity_id
_entity_poly.type
_entity_poly.pdbx_seq_one_letter_code
_entity_poly.pdbx_strand_id
1 'polypeptide(L)'
;MNNQKLADHESLDLHEVINFKTLCLAKSKLMQGLVFDHDLRALMQKDVEQSMQALGELQAIYQRAPFEAPVPQNRPTPIIN
;
A
#
# COMPACT_ATOMS: atom_id res chain seq x y z
N MET A 1 14.90 12.07 16.62
CA MET A 1 14.60 10.65 16.38
C MET A 1 15.80 10.02 15.70
N ASN A 2 16.33 8.91 16.22
CA ASN A 2 17.46 8.23 15.57
C ASN A 2 17.01 7.71 14.20
N ASN A 3 17.63 8.21 13.13
CA ASN A 3 17.34 7.82 11.75
C ASN A 3 18.03 6.48 11.43
N GLN A 4 17.68 5.43 12.19
CA GLN A 4 18.24 4.10 11.97
C GLN A 4 17.75 3.57 10.62
N LYS A 5 18.70 3.24 9.73
CA LYS A 5 18.39 2.51 8.50
C LYS A 5 17.78 1.16 8.85
N LEU A 6 16.88 0.70 8.00
CA LEU A 6 16.40 -0.68 8.06
C LEU A 6 17.54 -1.62 7.65
N ALA A 7 17.58 -2.81 8.23
CA ALA A 7 18.40 -3.89 7.70
C ALA A 7 17.86 -4.33 6.33
N ASP A 8 18.68 -5.03 5.55
CA ASP A 8 18.31 -5.42 4.19
C ASP A 8 17.05 -6.32 4.17
N HIS A 9 16.95 -7.29 5.10
CA HIS A 9 15.79 -8.17 5.20
C HIS A 9 14.53 -7.41 5.63
N GLU A 10 14.62 -6.51 6.62
CA GLU A 10 13.49 -5.67 7.05
C GLU A 10 12.97 -4.80 5.89
N SER A 11 13.89 -4.31 5.05
CA SER A 11 13.56 -3.51 3.87
C SER A 11 12.81 -4.35 2.84
N LEU A 12 13.26 -5.58 2.59
CA LEU A 12 12.58 -6.52 1.67
C LEU A 12 11.20 -6.93 2.20
N ASP A 13 11.10 -7.31 3.46
CA ASP A 13 9.84 -7.68 4.12
C ASP A 13 8.84 -6.51 4.04
N LEU A 14 9.29 -5.29 4.32
CA LEU A 14 8.44 -4.10 4.24
C LEU A 14 8.00 -3.80 2.80
N HIS A 15 8.87 -3.99 1.81
CA HIS A 15 8.52 -3.85 0.39
C HIS A 15 7.42 -4.86 -0.02
N GLU A 16 7.52 -6.11 0.44
CA GLU A 16 6.49 -7.13 0.20
C GLU A 16 5.16 -6.75 0.86
N VAL A 17 5.19 -6.28 2.11
CA VAL A 17 3.99 -5.82 2.83
C VAL A 17 3.32 -4.64 2.12
N ILE A 18 4.10 -3.66 1.63
CA ILE A 18 3.58 -2.51 0.87
C ILE A 18 2.88 -3.00 -0.41
N ASN A 19 3.51 -3.90 -1.17
CA ASN A 19 2.93 -4.44 -2.39
C ASN A 19 1.66 -5.24 -2.11
N PHE A 20 1.69 -6.09 -1.08
CA PHE A 20 0.53 -6.85 -0.65
C PHE A 20 -0.65 -5.94 -0.27
N LYS A 21 -0.40 -4.94 0.56
CA LYS A 21 -1.45 -3.98 0.98
C LYS A 21 -1.96 -3.13 -0.19
N THR A 22 -1.10 -2.80 -1.16
CA THR A 22 -1.51 -2.13 -2.41
C THR A 22 -2.50 -2.98 -3.20
N LEU A 23 -2.26 -4.29 -3.32
CA LEU A 23 -3.20 -5.22 -3.95
C LEU A 23 -4.52 -5.32 -3.19
N CYS A 24 -4.48 -5.38 -1.85
CA CYS A 24 -5.69 -5.37 -1.02
C CYS A 24 -6.51 -4.09 -1.24
N LEU A 25 -5.88 -2.92 -1.22
CA LEU A 25 -6.54 -1.63 -1.46
C LEU A 25 -7.21 -1.62 -2.85
N ALA A 26 -6.50 -2.03 -3.91
CA ALA A 26 -7.04 -2.08 -5.26
C ALA A 26 -8.26 -3.02 -5.35
N LYS A 27 -8.19 -4.20 -4.72
CA LYS A 27 -9.32 -5.14 -4.66
C LYS A 27 -10.52 -4.54 -3.92
N SER A 28 -10.28 -3.89 -2.77
CA SER A 28 -11.33 -3.28 -1.96
C SER A 28 -12.03 -2.15 -2.73
N LYS A 29 -11.26 -1.24 -3.37
CA LYS A 29 -11.83 -0.19 -4.24
C LYS A 29 -12.61 -0.74 -5.43
N LEU A 30 -12.09 -1.76 -6.12
CA LEU A 30 -12.79 -2.37 -7.24
C LEU A 30 -14.13 -2.96 -6.80
N MET A 31 -14.12 -3.75 -5.74
CA MET A 31 -15.31 -4.42 -5.24
C MET A 31 -16.34 -3.44 -4.65
N GLN A 32 -15.88 -2.30 -4.10
CA GLN A 32 -16.77 -1.23 -3.65
C GLN A 32 -17.60 -0.63 -4.80
N GLY A 33 -17.05 -0.62 -6.03
CA GLY A 33 -17.77 -0.20 -7.23
C GLY A 33 -18.82 -1.20 -7.72
N LEU A 34 -18.76 -2.45 -7.23
CA LEU A 34 -19.63 -3.56 -7.66
C LEU A 34 -20.67 -3.97 -6.61
N VAL A 35 -20.44 -3.64 -5.34
CA VAL A 35 -21.32 -4.04 -4.23
C VAL A 35 -22.60 -3.20 -4.18
N PHE A 36 -23.74 -3.89 -4.01
CA PHE A 36 -25.06 -3.26 -3.88
C PHE A 36 -25.51 -3.11 -2.42
N ASP A 37 -25.05 -3.99 -1.53
CA ASP A 37 -25.35 -3.92 -0.11
C ASP A 37 -24.68 -2.69 0.52
N HIS A 38 -25.49 -1.84 1.15
CA HIS A 38 -25.04 -0.53 1.65
C HIS A 38 -24.09 -0.66 2.84
N ASP A 39 -24.36 -1.57 3.76
CA ASP A 39 -23.56 -1.73 4.97
C ASP A 39 -22.20 -2.36 4.64
N LEU A 40 -22.20 -3.33 3.72
CA LEU A 40 -20.97 -3.88 3.16
C LEU A 40 -20.18 -2.80 2.41
N ARG A 41 -20.83 -1.94 1.62
CA ARG A 41 -20.15 -0.83 0.93
C ARG A 41 -19.49 0.15 1.91
N ALA A 42 -20.16 0.48 3.01
CA ALA A 42 -19.63 1.33 4.06
C ALA A 42 -18.44 0.67 4.77
N LEU A 43 -18.53 -0.63 5.06
CA LEU A 43 -17.41 -1.41 5.61
C LEU A 43 -16.20 -1.40 4.67
N MET A 44 -16.41 -1.54 3.37
CA MET A 44 -15.36 -1.47 2.36
C MET A 44 -14.76 -0.07 2.22
N GLN A 45 -15.57 1.00 2.32
CA GLN A 45 -15.06 2.37 2.35
C GLN A 45 -14.09 2.58 3.53
N LYS A 46 -14.46 2.07 4.71
CA LYS A 46 -13.59 2.11 5.88
C LYS A 46 -12.27 1.36 5.65
N ASP A 47 -12.31 0.18 5.05
CA ASP A 47 -11.11 -0.58 4.70
C ASP A 47 -10.20 0.16 3.71
N VAL A 48 -10.78 0.83 2.70
CA VAL A 48 -10.06 1.66 1.74
C VAL A 48 -9.33 2.81 2.46
N GLU A 49 -10.01 3.56 3.32
CA GLU A 49 -9.44 4.69 4.07
C GLU A 49 -8.29 4.23 4.98
N GLN A 50 -8.52 3.17 5.76
CA GLN A 50 -7.51 2.60 6.65
C GLN A 50 -6.32 2.04 5.88
N SER A 51 -6.55 1.43 4.72
CA SER A 51 -5.47 0.90 3.88
C SER A 51 -4.64 2.01 3.23
N MET A 52 -5.26 3.12 2.81
CA MET A 52 -4.54 4.29 2.30
C MET A 52 -3.66 4.91 3.39
N GLN A 53 -4.19 5.10 4.60
CA GLN A 53 -3.40 5.62 5.72
C GLN A 53 -2.21 4.71 6.04
N ALA A 54 -2.46 3.40 6.21
CA ALA A 54 -1.41 2.44 6.52
C ALA A 54 -0.34 2.37 5.42
N LEU A 55 -0.71 2.46 4.14
CA LEU A 55 0.27 2.52 3.05
C LEU A 55 1.16 3.76 3.16
N GLY A 56 0.61 4.92 3.47
CA GLY A 56 1.39 6.14 3.67
C GLY A 56 2.40 5.99 4.83
N GLU A 57 1.97 5.41 5.94
CA GLU A 57 2.84 5.14 7.10
C GLU A 57 3.96 4.14 6.75
N LEU A 58 3.62 3.03 6.08
CA LEU A 58 4.60 2.02 5.65
C LEU A 58 5.60 2.60 4.63
N GLN A 59 5.14 3.40 3.67
CA GLN A 59 5.99 4.08 2.70
C GLN A 59 6.94 5.09 3.35
N ALA A 60 6.48 5.80 4.39
CA ALA A 60 7.32 6.71 5.17
C ALA A 60 8.42 5.94 5.92
N ILE A 61 8.11 4.76 6.48
CA ILE A 61 9.12 3.89 7.10
C ILE A 61 10.09 3.35 6.04
N TYR A 62 9.58 2.99 4.86
CA TYR A 62 10.39 2.44 3.76
C TYR A 62 11.44 3.42 3.23
N GLN A 63 11.28 4.74 3.43
CA GLN A 63 12.33 5.73 3.13
C GLN A 63 13.65 5.48 3.91
N ARG A 64 13.64 4.60 4.92
CA ARG A 64 14.81 4.19 5.68
C ARG A 64 15.54 2.97 5.09
N ALA A 65 15.00 2.36 4.04
CA ALA A 65 15.66 1.26 3.33
C ALA A 65 17.02 1.72 2.77
N PRO A 66 18.06 0.87 2.80
CA PRO A 66 19.40 1.25 2.35
C PRO A 66 19.55 1.19 0.81
N PHE A 67 18.51 0.75 0.09
CA PHE A 67 18.49 0.61 -1.36
C PHE A 67 17.18 1.14 -1.96
N GLU A 68 17.26 1.61 -3.19
CA GLU A 68 16.09 1.97 -4.01
C GLU A 68 16.11 1.13 -5.28
N ALA A 69 14.98 0.49 -5.59
CA ALA A 69 14.81 -0.16 -6.89
C ALA A 69 14.46 0.92 -7.93
N PRO A 70 15.16 0.98 -9.08
CA PRO A 70 14.80 1.90 -10.14
C PRO A 70 13.37 1.59 -10.62
N VAL A 71 12.54 2.63 -10.73
CA VAL A 71 11.19 2.47 -11.28
C VAL A 71 11.32 2.08 -12.76
N PRO A 72 10.73 0.95 -13.19
CA PRO A 72 10.77 0.56 -14.60
C PRO A 72 10.14 1.64 -15.48
N GLN A 73 10.79 1.97 -16.60
CA GLN A 73 10.27 2.93 -17.59
C GLN A 73 8.88 2.52 -18.11
N ASN A 74 8.66 1.21 -18.28
CA ASN A 74 7.39 0.64 -18.67
C ASN A 74 6.71 0.03 -17.43
N ARG A 75 5.90 0.82 -16.73
CA ARG A 75 5.01 0.33 -15.67
C ARG A 75 3.55 0.60 -16.01
N PRO A 76 2.62 -0.27 -15.59
CA PRO A 76 1.20 0.03 -15.67
C PRO A 76 0.88 1.33 -14.92
N THR A 77 -0.03 2.13 -15.47
CA THR A 77 -0.57 3.30 -14.77
C THR A 77 -1.19 2.85 -13.45
N PRO A 78 -0.90 3.52 -12.32
CA PRO A 78 -1.52 3.20 -11.05
C PRO A 78 -3.06 3.21 -11.18
N ILE A 79 -3.70 2.13 -10.71
CA ILE A 79 -5.18 2.01 -10.69
C ILE A 79 -5.79 2.92 -9.61
N ILE A 80 -4.95 3.39 -8.71
CA ILE A 80 -5.28 4.20 -7.55
C ILE A 80 -4.58 5.55 -7.71
N ASN A 81 -5.36 6.63 -7.69
CA ASN A 81 -4.89 8.01 -7.62
C ASN A 81 -4.23 8.31 -6.28
#